data_AF-A0AAW6P9S2-F1
#
_entry.id   AF-A0AAW6P9S2-F1
#
_cell.length_a   1.000
_cell.length_b   1.000
_cell.length_c   1.000
_cell.angle_alpha   90.00
_cell.angle_beta   90.00
_cell.angle_gamma   90.00
#
_symmetry.space_group_name_H-M   'P 1'
#
loop_
_entity.id
_entity.type
_entity.pdbx_description
1 polymer ?
#
loop_
_entity_poly.entity_id
_entity_poly.type
_entity_poly.pdbx_seq_one_letter_code
_entity_poly.pdbx_strand_id
1 'polypeptide(L)' 'DMLAVDLTDLPEATVGAPVELWGTQLPVDEVAAHAGTIGYELLTKVTARVPRKYSA' A
#
# COMPACT_ATOMS: atom_id res chain seq x y z
N ASP A 1 -6.79 -10.55 -3.18
CA ASP A 1 -5.80 -10.97 -2.16
C ASP A 1 -4.36 -10.78 -2.59
N MET A 2 -4.08 -10.83 -3.89
CA MET A 2 -2.74 -10.58 -4.45
C MET A 2 -2.77 -9.36 -5.37
N LEU A 3 -1.62 -8.73 -5.55
CA LEU A 3 -1.32 -7.66 -6.49
C LEU A 3 0.06 -7.94 -7.08
N ALA A 4 0.26 -7.64 -8.36
CA ALA A 4 1.54 -7.80 -9.04
C ALA A 4 2.29 -6.46 -9.09
N VAL A 5 3.60 -6.52 -8.93
CA VAL A 5 4.52 -5.40 -9.12
C VAL A 5 5.66 -5.87 -10.02
N ASP A 6 6.19 -4.96 -10.83
CA ASP A 6 7.39 -5.22 -11.61
C ASP A 6 8.63 -4.97 -10.74
N LEU A 7 9.52 -5.97 -10.67
CA LEU A 7 10.75 -5.93 -9.88
C LEU A 7 12.00 -6.02 -10.77
N THR A 8 11.87 -5.85 -12.08
CA THR A 8 12.97 -6.01 -13.06
C THR A 8 14.23 -5.22 -12.65
N ASP A 9 14.06 -4.04 -12.06
CA ASP A 9 15.15 -3.14 -11.67
C ASP A 9 15.52 -3.22 -10.17
N LEU A 10 14.98 -4.18 -9.41
CA LEU A 10 15.14 -4.32 -7.95
C LEU A 10 15.61 -5.74 -7.57
N PRO A 11 16.87 -6.12 -7.86
CA PRO A 11 17.39 -7.48 -7.64
C PRO A 11 17.48 -7.90 -6.17
N GLU A 12 17.50 -6.95 -5.23
CA GLU A 12 17.51 -7.19 -3.78
C GLU A 12 16.13 -7.55 -3.22
N ALA A 13 15.05 -7.31 -3.97
CA ALA A 13 13.71 -7.66 -3.55
C ALA A 13 13.52 -9.18 -3.56
N THR A 14 13.31 -9.75 -2.36
CA THR A 14 13.19 -11.20 -2.16
C THR A 14 11.87 -11.56 -1.50
N VAL A 15 11.52 -12.85 -1.50
CA VAL A 15 10.30 -13.33 -0.84
C VAL A 15 10.34 -12.98 0.64
N GLY A 16 9.28 -12.34 1.12
CA GLY A 16 9.17 -11.85 2.50
C GLY A 16 9.66 -10.41 2.69
N ALA A 17 10.18 -9.75 1.65
CA ALA A 17 10.47 -8.33 1.70
C ALA A 17 9.21 -7.51 2.06
N PRO A 18 9.35 -6.49 2.91
CA PRO A 18 8.22 -5.63 3.28
C PRO A 18 7.75 -4.82 2.07
N VAL A 19 6.44 -4.61 1.98
CA VAL A 19 5.79 -3.80 0.94
C VAL A 19 4.95 -2.72 1.61
N GLU A 20 5.13 -1.48 1.18
CA GLU A 20 4.29 -0.34 1.57
C GLU A 20 3.35 0.00 0.41
N LEU A 21 2.03 -0.10 0.63
CA LEU A 21 1.03 0.34 -0.36
C LEU A 21 0.78 1.85 -0.29
N TRP A 22 0.80 2.39 0.93
CA TRP A 22 0.85 3.82 1.26
C TRP A 22 1.32 3.93 2.72
N GLY A 23 1.99 5.02 3.07
CA GLY A 23 2.60 5.18 4.38
C GLY A 23 3.60 6.32 4.44
N THR A 24 4.71 6.10 5.12
CA THR A 24 5.74 7.12 5.36
C THR A 24 6.48 7.49 4.07
N GLN A 25 6.67 6.52 3.17
CA GLN A 25 7.42 6.71 1.94
C GLN A 25 6.52 7.13 0.77
N LEU A 26 5.24 6.75 0.80
CA LEU A 26 4.27 7.05 -0.27
C LEU A 26 2.94 7.58 0.31
N PRO A 27 2.61 8.87 0.12
CA PRO A 27 1.37 9.46 0.62
C PRO A 27 0.12 8.79 0.02
N VAL A 28 -0.90 8.56 0.86
CA VAL A 28 -2.16 7.93 0.42
C VAL A 28 -2.90 8.74 -0.65
N ASP A 29 -2.79 10.08 -0.62
CA ASP A 29 -3.43 10.95 -1.61
C ASP A 29 -2.79 10.82 -2.99
N GLU A 30 -1.48 10.54 -3.07
CA GLU A 30 -0.79 10.28 -4.33
C GLU A 30 -1.30 8.98 -4.96
N VAL A 31 -1.42 7.92 -4.15
CA VAL A 31 -1.99 6.64 -4.58
C VAL A 31 -3.44 6.82 -5.05
N ALA A 32 -4.23 7.57 -4.29
CA ALA A 32 -5.62 7.84 -4.63
C ALA A 32 -5.77 8.58 -5.97
N ALA A 33 -4.92 9.58 -6.22
CA ALA A 33 -4.91 10.31 -7.48
C ALA A 33 -4.63 9.38 -8.68
N HIS A 34 -3.66 8.47 -8.56
CA HIS A 34 -3.37 7.45 -9.58
C HIS A 34 -4.51 6.42 -9.74
N ALA A 35 -5.26 6.17 -8.66
CA ALA A 35 -6.43 5.30 -8.67
C ALA A 35 -7.74 6.01 -9.09
N GLY A 36 -7.69 7.31 -9.44
CA GLY A 36 -8.86 8.09 -9.84
C GLY A 36 -9.86 8.37 -8.72
N THR A 37 -9.39 8.45 -7.48
CA THR A 37 -10.19 8.69 -6.26
C THR A 37 -9.47 9.68 -5.32
N ILE A 38 -9.95 9.80 -4.07
CA ILE A 38 -9.38 10.62 -3.00
C ILE A 38 -8.90 9.73 -1.84
N GLY A 39 -7.92 10.20 -1.05
CA GLY A 39 -7.34 9.41 0.03
C GLY A 39 -8.37 8.93 1.06
N TYR A 40 -9.43 9.70 1.30
CA TYR A 40 -10.53 9.32 2.19
C TYR A 40 -11.20 8.01 1.76
N GLU A 41 -11.38 7.78 0.46
CA GLU A 41 -11.99 6.55 -0.05
C GLU A 41 -11.09 5.34 0.20
N LEU A 42 -9.78 5.47 -0.02
CA LEU A 42 -8.82 4.40 0.27
C LEU A 42 -8.79 4.07 1.77
N LEU A 43 -8.75 5.09 2.64
CA LEU A 43 -8.69 4.91 4.09
C LEU A 43 -9.97 4.26 4.65
N THR A 44 -11.13 4.63 4.13
CA THR A 44 -12.43 4.15 4.66
C THR A 44 -12.87 2.81 4.07
N LYS A 45 -12.38 2.43 2.88
CA LYS A 45 -12.68 1.14 2.24
C LYS A 45 -11.75 -0.01 2.66
N VAL A 46 -10.85 0.19 3.62
CA VAL A 46 -10.09 -0.91 4.23
C VAL A 46 -11.05 -1.86 4.95
N THR A 47 -11.26 -3.04 4.37
CA THR A 47 -12.18 -4.06 4.89
C THR A 47 -11.67 -4.71 6.20
N ALA A 48 -12.59 -5.35 6.93
CA ALA A 48 -12.31 -5.99 8.22
C ALA A 48 -11.24 -7.10 8.19
N ARG A 49 -10.87 -7.61 7.01
CA ARG A 49 -9.83 -8.64 6.87
C ARG A 49 -8.43 -8.14 7.24
N VAL A 50 -8.18 -6.83 7.21
CA VAL A 50 -6.87 -6.24 7.45
C VAL A 50 -6.68 -5.99 8.95
N PRO A 51 -5.71 -6.64 9.61
CA PRO A 51 -5.43 -6.40 11.03
C PRO A 51 -4.97 -4.96 11.27
N ARG A 52 -5.49 -4.34 12.33
CA ARG A 52 -5.08 -2.99 12.77
C ARG A 52 -4.06 -3.09 13.90
N LYS A 53 -2.92 -2.41 13.74
CA LYS A 53 -1.89 -2.28 14.78
C LYS A 53 -1.80 -0.81 15.17
N TYR A 54 -1.67 -0.54 16.46
CA TYR A 54 -1.55 0.80 17.01
C TYR A 54 -0.22 0.89 17.76
N SER A 55 0.58 1.91 17.43
CA SER A 55 1.79 2.27 18.17
C SER A 55 1.49 3.45 19.09
N ALA A 56 2.17 3.49 20.24
CA ALA A 56 2.11 4.61 21.18
C ALA A 56 2.84 5.85 20.66
#